data_AF-A0A9P3IVA2-F1
#
_entry.id   AF-A0A9P3IVA2-F1
#
_cell.length_a   1.000
_cell.length_b   1.000
_cell.length_c   1.000
_cell.angle_alpha   90.00
_cell.angle_beta   90.00
_cell.angle_gamma   90.00
#
_symmetry.space_group_name_H-M   'P 1'
#
loop_
_entity.id
_entity.type
_entity.pdbx_description
1 polymer ?
#
loop_
_entity_poly.entity_id
_entity_poly.type
_entity_poly.pdbx_seq_one_letter_code
_entity_poly.pdbx_strand_id
1 'polypeptide(L)'
;MDTPEDDPDAARIVEKITIPSALIQKSTADLIKKGLKKDVVMVSLDWREALPHPDERVEYEFWTNSNDECGPKCDSQAEFLDAFKGYAIMLEQGGYTLFTPHYITWYCPEAYLESRQCKTQCINNGRYCAPDPEEDFDVGYDGKDVVAENLRQLCVHRVANETHGSWLWWDYVTDFKRRCRMADKTYGPECAESIITALGIDVKKVRDCMGDPTKDEDNPVLKSEQEAQIGTGDRGDVTILPTVIINQKAVPRQAGL
;
A
#
# COMPACT_ATOMS: atom_id res chain seq x y z
N MET A 1 4.59 8.69 -34.62
CA MET A 1 4.65 9.98 -33.90
C MET A 1 5.23 9.62 -32.57
N ASP A 2 6.52 9.88 -32.40
CA ASP A 2 7.29 9.46 -31.23
C ASP A 2 6.75 10.20 -30.02
N THR A 3 6.37 9.44 -28.99
CA THR A 3 5.97 10.00 -27.72
C THR A 3 7.24 10.42 -26.96
N PRO A 4 7.17 11.38 -26.02
CA PRO A 4 8.33 11.74 -25.19
C PRO A 4 8.92 10.57 -24.39
N GLU A 5 8.15 9.49 -24.24
CA GLU A 5 8.56 8.24 -23.59
C GLU A 5 9.51 7.41 -24.46
N ASP A 6 9.56 7.65 -25.78
CA ASP A 6 10.42 6.96 -26.74
C ASP A 6 11.82 7.61 -26.86
N ASP A 7 12.04 8.77 -26.22
CA ASP A 7 13.33 9.48 -26.16
C ASP A 7 13.99 9.27 -24.78
N PRO A 8 15.12 8.53 -24.71
CA PRO A 8 15.79 8.21 -23.45
C PRO A 8 16.32 9.44 -22.70
N ASP A 9 16.60 10.56 -23.37
CA ASP A 9 17.01 11.80 -22.72
C ASP A 9 15.80 12.55 -22.12
N ALA A 10 14.64 12.47 -22.78
CA ALA A 10 13.39 13.03 -22.28
C ALA A 10 12.84 12.23 -21.09
N ALA A 11 12.88 10.89 -21.13
CA ALA A 11 12.49 10.02 -20.02
C ALA A 11 13.24 10.38 -18.72
N ARG A 12 14.55 10.66 -18.83
CA ARG A 12 15.41 11.10 -17.71
C ARG A 12 15.06 12.47 -17.11
N ILE A 13 14.38 13.31 -17.88
CA ILE A 13 13.93 14.65 -17.46
C ILE A 13 12.50 14.56 -16.89
N VAL A 14 11.65 13.74 -17.50
CA VAL A 14 10.25 13.51 -17.06
C VAL A 14 10.20 12.96 -15.64
N GLU A 15 11.07 12.01 -15.28
CA GLU A 15 11.19 11.51 -13.90
C GLU A 15 11.53 12.60 -12.87
N LYS A 16 12.11 13.72 -13.30
CA LYS A 16 12.52 14.83 -12.42
C LYS A 16 11.50 15.96 -12.34
N ILE A 17 10.41 15.89 -13.11
CA ILE A 17 9.39 16.94 -13.16
C ILE A 17 8.13 16.42 -12.47
N THR A 18 7.97 16.79 -11.20
CA THR A 18 6.67 16.68 -10.52
C THR A 18 5.97 18.02 -10.58
N ILE A 19 4.95 18.15 -11.43
CA ILE A 19 4.06 19.31 -11.44
C ILE A 19 2.83 18.97 -10.61
N PRO A 20 2.68 19.49 -9.38
CA PRO A 20 1.44 19.34 -8.64
C PRO A 20 0.31 19.99 -9.44
N SER A 21 -0.59 19.16 -9.97
CA SER A 21 -1.74 19.58 -10.77
C SER A 21 -3.04 19.43 -9.97
N ALA A 22 -3.92 20.41 -10.14
CA ALA A 22 -5.27 20.36 -9.61
C ALA A 22 -6.24 20.73 -10.73
N LEU A 23 -7.25 19.90 -10.92
CA LEU A 23 -8.35 20.22 -11.83
C LEU A 23 -9.29 21.19 -11.12
N ILE A 24 -9.59 22.30 -11.79
CA ILE A 24 -10.58 23.28 -11.35
C ILE A 24 -11.67 23.39 -12.41
N GLN A 25 -12.86 23.80 -11.99
CA GLN A 25 -13.92 24.10 -12.95
C GLN A 25 -13.46 25.23 -13.90
N LYS A 26 -13.90 25.14 -15.16
CA LYS A 26 -13.58 26.15 -16.18
C LYS A 26 -13.97 27.56 -15.74
N SER A 27 -15.11 27.70 -15.06
CA SER A 27 -15.58 28.97 -14.46
C SER A 27 -14.55 29.58 -13.51
N THR A 28 -13.98 28.77 -12.60
CA THR A 28 -12.91 29.19 -11.68
C THR A 28 -11.64 29.59 -12.45
N ALA A 29 -11.25 28.81 -13.46
CA ALA A 29 -10.08 29.11 -14.29
C ALA A 29 -10.23 30.47 -15.03
N ASP A 30 -11.41 30.76 -15.57
CA ASP A 30 -11.67 32.01 -16.28
C ASP A 30 -11.62 33.23 -15.33
N LEU A 31 -12.06 33.07 -14.07
CA LEU A 31 -11.92 34.10 -13.03
C LEU A 31 -10.45 34.38 -12.69
N ILE A 32 -9.64 33.34 -12.49
CA ILE A 32 -8.20 33.47 -12.23
C ILE A 32 -7.51 34.19 -13.39
N LYS A 33 -7.77 33.76 -14.64
CA LYS A 33 -7.22 34.38 -15.85
C LYS A 33 -7.58 35.86 -15.96
N LYS A 34 -8.80 36.25 -15.56
CA LYS A 34 -9.23 37.65 -15.56
C LYS A 34 -8.54 38.46 -14.46
N GLY A 35 -8.35 37.88 -13.27
CA GLY A 35 -7.63 38.51 -12.17
C GLY A 35 -6.17 38.79 -12.49
N LEU A 36 -5.48 37.82 -13.08
CA LEU A 36 -4.06 37.92 -13.46
C LEU A 36 -3.75 39.01 -14.49
N LYS A 37 -4.75 39.47 -15.26
CA LYS A 37 -4.59 40.62 -16.18
C LYS A 37 -4.49 41.96 -15.44
N LYS A 38 -4.82 42.01 -14.16
CA LYS A 38 -4.90 43.25 -13.36
C LYS A 38 -3.90 43.26 -12.21
N ASP A 39 -3.78 42.16 -11.48
CA ASP A 39 -2.95 42.08 -10.27
C ASP A 39 -2.57 40.62 -9.95
N VAL A 40 -1.76 40.43 -8.91
CA VAL A 40 -1.43 39.14 -8.32
C VAL A 40 -2.69 38.48 -7.77
N VAL A 41 -2.94 37.22 -8.15
CA VAL A 41 -4.06 36.41 -7.65
C VAL A 41 -3.53 35.42 -6.63
N MET A 42 -4.02 35.50 -5.39
CA MET A 42 -3.77 34.49 -4.36
C MET A 42 -4.82 33.38 -4.47
N VAL A 43 -4.37 32.14 -4.65
CA VAL A 43 -5.22 30.95 -4.65
C VAL A 43 -4.94 30.19 -3.37
N SER A 44 -5.98 29.96 -2.57
CA SER A 44 -5.92 29.12 -1.37
C SER A 44 -6.74 27.85 -1.62
N LEU A 45 -6.17 26.70 -1.28
CA LEU A 45 -6.88 25.43 -1.25
C LEU A 45 -7.41 25.25 0.17
N ASP A 46 -8.74 25.23 0.31
CA ASP A 46 -9.42 25.04 1.59
C ASP A 46 -10.12 23.68 1.59
N TRP A 47 -9.65 22.79 2.47
CA TRP A 47 -10.10 21.41 2.60
C TRP A 47 -10.84 21.17 3.92
N ARG A 48 -11.08 22.23 4.71
CA ARG A 48 -11.65 22.14 6.06
C ARG A 48 -13.04 21.49 6.07
N GLU A 49 -13.81 21.67 4.99
CA GLU A 49 -15.12 21.03 4.84
C GLU A 49 -15.09 19.76 3.99
N ALA A 50 -13.94 19.42 3.39
CA ALA A 50 -13.82 18.27 2.48
C ALA A 50 -13.53 16.96 3.22
N LEU A 51 -12.99 17.04 4.44
CA LEU A 51 -12.62 15.89 5.27
C LEU A 51 -13.52 15.83 6.51
N PRO A 52 -14.55 14.96 6.54
CA PRO A 52 -15.36 14.78 7.74
C PRO A 52 -14.52 14.15 8.85
N HIS A 53 -14.06 14.95 9.80
CA HIS A 53 -13.30 14.53 10.99
C HIS A 53 -14.16 14.74 12.25
N PRO A 54 -15.14 13.86 12.52
CA PRO A 54 -16.14 14.08 13.58
C PRO A 54 -15.52 14.20 14.98
N ASP A 55 -14.30 13.70 15.17
CA ASP A 55 -13.55 13.68 16.41
C ASP A 55 -12.16 14.36 16.30
N GLU A 56 -12.00 15.28 15.35
CA GLU A 56 -10.72 16.01 15.06
C GLU A 56 -9.56 15.11 14.61
N ARG A 57 -9.84 13.85 14.23
CA ARG A 57 -8.86 12.92 13.67
C ARG A 57 -9.16 12.58 12.22
N VAL A 58 -8.10 12.20 11.49
CA VAL A 58 -8.20 11.72 10.12
C VAL A 58 -7.93 10.22 10.09
N GLU A 59 -8.94 9.43 9.75
CA GLU A 59 -8.77 8.01 9.48
C GLU A 59 -8.23 7.83 8.06
N TYR A 60 -7.09 7.15 7.93
CA TYR A 60 -6.58 6.83 6.62
C TYR A 60 -6.11 5.39 6.51
N GLU A 61 -6.39 4.83 5.34
CA GLU A 61 -6.01 3.50 4.93
C GLU A 61 -4.93 3.58 3.86
N PHE A 62 -3.92 2.71 3.94
CA PHE A 62 -2.92 2.57 2.90
C PHE A 62 -2.92 1.15 2.35
N TRP A 63 -3.41 1.01 1.12
CA TRP A 63 -3.43 -0.23 0.37
C TRP A 63 -2.12 -0.37 -0.40
N THR A 64 -1.34 -1.42 -0.10
CA THR A 64 -0.02 -1.66 -0.69
C THR A 64 0.28 -3.15 -0.88
N ASN A 65 1.52 -3.47 -1.26
CA ASN A 65 2.04 -4.83 -1.40
C ASN A 65 3.50 -4.89 -0.89
N SER A 66 3.89 -6.05 -0.37
CA SER A 66 5.25 -6.33 0.09
C SER A 66 6.21 -6.79 -1.02
N ASN A 67 5.71 -7.10 -2.23
CA ASN A 67 6.54 -7.37 -3.41
C ASN A 67 7.56 -6.23 -3.65
N ASP A 68 8.82 -6.58 -3.91
CA ASP A 68 9.92 -5.68 -4.25
C ASP A 68 10.58 -5.94 -5.64
N GLU A 69 10.04 -6.85 -6.46
CA GLU A 69 10.56 -7.21 -7.79
C GLU A 69 9.69 -6.73 -8.97
N CYS A 70 8.62 -5.96 -8.72
CA CYS A 70 7.74 -5.43 -9.78
C CYS A 70 8.28 -4.19 -10.53
N GLY A 71 9.62 -4.02 -10.57
CA GLY A 71 10.32 -2.93 -11.24
C GLY A 71 9.98 -1.53 -10.71
N PRO A 72 9.91 -0.49 -11.57
CA PRO A 72 9.73 0.90 -11.14
C PRO A 72 8.48 1.16 -10.29
N LYS A 73 7.45 0.31 -10.41
CA LYS A 73 6.23 0.38 -9.57
C LYS A 73 6.54 0.06 -8.10
N CYS A 74 7.39 -0.93 -7.86
CA CYS A 74 7.82 -1.34 -6.52
C CYS A 74 8.80 -0.32 -5.93
N ASP A 75 9.73 0.18 -6.75
CA ASP A 75 10.68 1.23 -6.36
C ASP A 75 9.96 2.50 -5.90
N SER A 76 9.01 3.00 -6.70
CA SER A 76 8.19 4.16 -6.35
C SER A 76 7.42 3.99 -5.04
N GLN A 77 6.91 2.78 -4.77
CA GLN A 77 6.23 2.48 -3.50
C GLN A 77 7.20 2.45 -2.32
N ALA A 78 8.40 1.91 -2.50
CA ALA A 78 9.44 1.91 -1.47
C ALA A 78 9.89 3.34 -1.13
N GLU A 79 10.12 4.17 -2.15
CA GLU A 79 10.46 5.59 -1.97
C GLU A 79 9.35 6.35 -1.22
N PHE A 80 8.08 6.09 -1.54
CA PHE A 80 6.96 6.69 -0.81
C PHE A 80 6.96 6.29 0.67
N LEU A 81 7.14 5.01 0.99
CA LEU A 81 7.20 4.52 2.37
C LEU A 81 8.32 5.22 3.15
N ASP A 82 9.52 5.32 2.58
CA ASP A 82 10.66 5.98 3.20
C ASP A 82 10.42 7.48 3.39
N ALA A 83 9.85 8.16 2.38
CA ALA A 83 9.58 9.60 2.43
C ALA A 83 8.44 9.96 3.40
N PHE A 84 7.41 9.11 3.50
CA PHE A 84 6.21 9.40 4.27
C PHE A 84 6.29 8.93 5.73
N LYS A 85 7.08 7.89 6.03
CA LYS A 85 7.23 7.29 7.36
C LYS A 85 7.34 8.30 8.50
N GLY A 86 8.23 9.28 8.39
CA GLY A 86 8.45 10.27 9.45
C GLY A 86 7.20 11.10 9.76
N TYR A 87 6.47 11.50 8.72
CA TYR A 87 5.20 12.22 8.86
C TYR A 87 4.11 11.34 9.45
N ALA A 88 3.98 10.09 8.96
CA ALA A 88 2.98 9.15 9.45
C ALA A 88 3.16 8.85 10.95
N ILE A 89 4.39 8.58 11.40
CA ILE A 89 4.70 8.35 12.81
C ILE A 89 4.36 9.59 13.65
N MET A 90 4.77 10.78 13.20
CA MET A 90 4.52 12.04 13.91
C MET A 90 3.02 12.35 14.05
N LEU A 91 2.24 12.12 12.99
CA LEU A 91 0.79 12.37 12.99
C LEU A 91 0.05 11.39 13.91
N GLU A 92 0.40 10.11 13.87
CA GLU A 92 -0.24 9.07 14.69
C GLU A 92 0.11 9.26 16.18
N GLN A 93 1.37 9.52 16.51
CA GLN A 93 1.80 9.80 17.89
C GLN A 93 1.21 11.11 18.43
N GLY A 94 0.96 12.08 17.56
CA GLY A 94 0.27 13.33 17.90
C GLY A 94 -1.23 13.16 18.12
N GLY A 95 -1.79 11.98 17.82
CA GLY A 95 -3.22 11.71 17.90
C GLY A 95 -4.05 12.38 16.81
N TYR A 96 -3.42 12.85 15.72
CA TYR A 96 -4.09 13.53 14.61
C TYR A 96 -4.66 12.57 13.57
N THR A 97 -4.13 11.35 13.52
CA THR A 97 -4.54 10.32 12.57
C THR A 97 -4.91 9.01 13.25
N LEU A 98 -5.64 8.17 12.53
CA LEU A 98 -5.82 6.76 12.82
C LEU A 98 -5.46 5.96 11.58
N PHE A 99 -4.33 5.27 11.63
CA PHE A 99 -3.75 4.56 10.49
C PHE A 99 -4.10 3.07 10.45
N THR A 100 -4.52 2.60 9.27
CA THR A 100 -4.71 1.15 8.99
C THR A 100 -4.02 0.74 7.68
N PRO A 101 -3.05 -0.19 7.69
CA PRO A 101 -2.49 -0.76 6.48
C PRO A 101 -3.40 -1.85 5.91
N HIS A 102 -3.44 -1.95 4.58
CA HIS A 102 -4.19 -2.97 3.86
C HIS A 102 -3.39 -3.57 2.70
N TYR A 103 -3.74 -4.79 2.33
CA TYR A 103 -3.12 -5.55 1.26
C TYR A 103 -4.20 -6.23 0.41
N ILE A 104 -4.11 -6.02 -0.90
CA ILE A 104 -4.98 -6.73 -1.84
C ILE A 104 -4.61 -8.22 -1.82
N THR A 105 -5.63 -9.06 -1.76
CA THR A 105 -5.47 -10.50 -1.95
C THR A 105 -6.46 -10.98 -3.00
N TRP A 106 -5.96 -11.82 -3.90
CA TRP A 106 -6.76 -12.50 -4.90
C TRP A 106 -7.19 -13.88 -4.37
N TYR A 107 -7.95 -14.60 -5.17
CA TYR A 107 -8.27 -16.00 -4.92
C TYR A 107 -8.10 -16.80 -6.20
N CYS A 108 -7.87 -18.09 -6.03
CA CYS A 108 -7.79 -19.06 -7.09
C CYS A 108 -9.13 -19.80 -7.19
N PRO A 109 -9.79 -19.81 -8.38
CA PRO A 109 -11.06 -20.52 -8.53
C PRO A 109 -10.91 -22.03 -8.28
N GLU A 110 -11.96 -22.65 -7.75
CA GLU A 110 -11.97 -24.06 -7.34
C GLU A 110 -11.49 -25.02 -8.45
N ALA A 111 -11.86 -24.75 -9.70
CA ALA A 111 -11.46 -25.55 -10.86
C ALA A 111 -9.94 -25.59 -11.11
N TYR A 112 -9.18 -24.66 -10.53
CA TYR A 112 -7.74 -24.52 -10.73
C TYR A 112 -6.89 -24.83 -9.49
N LEU A 113 -7.50 -25.30 -8.39
CA LEU A 113 -6.77 -25.60 -7.14
C LEU A 113 -5.58 -26.55 -7.35
N GLU A 114 -5.72 -27.51 -8.25
CA GLU A 114 -4.67 -28.49 -8.53
C GLU A 114 -3.56 -27.98 -9.46
N SER A 115 -3.76 -26.82 -10.10
CA SER A 115 -2.79 -26.23 -11.02
C SER A 115 -1.50 -25.81 -10.30
N ARG A 116 -0.38 -25.81 -11.05
CA ARG A 116 0.90 -25.32 -10.53
C ARG A 116 0.78 -23.88 -10.05
N GLN A 117 0.15 -23.02 -10.86
CA GLN A 117 -0.04 -21.61 -10.57
C GLN A 117 -0.77 -21.39 -9.26
N CYS A 118 -1.88 -22.09 -9.02
CA CYS A 118 -2.62 -21.94 -7.77
C CYS A 118 -1.78 -22.38 -6.55
N LYS A 119 -1.07 -23.51 -6.67
CA LYS A 119 -0.24 -24.06 -5.59
C LYS A 119 0.99 -23.21 -5.27
N THR A 120 1.57 -22.53 -6.27
CA THR A 120 2.72 -21.65 -6.05
C THR A 120 2.30 -20.27 -5.56
N GLN A 121 1.20 -19.73 -6.07
CA GLN A 121 0.85 -18.33 -5.85
C GLN A 121 -0.09 -18.08 -4.67
N CYS A 122 -0.63 -19.13 -4.06
CA CYS A 122 -1.66 -19.03 -3.04
C CYS A 122 -1.30 -19.76 -1.75
N ILE A 123 -1.84 -19.26 -0.64
CA ILE A 123 -1.93 -19.96 0.65
C ILE A 123 -3.37 -20.34 0.96
N ASN A 124 -3.56 -21.12 2.03
CA ASN A 124 -4.86 -21.61 2.49
C ASN A 124 -5.70 -22.22 1.37
N ASN A 125 -5.07 -23.12 0.60
CA ASN A 125 -5.68 -23.86 -0.51
C ASN A 125 -6.40 -22.96 -1.53
N GLY A 126 -5.71 -21.95 -2.04
CA GLY A 126 -6.22 -21.07 -3.10
C GLY A 126 -7.09 -19.90 -2.62
N ARG A 127 -7.36 -19.76 -1.32
CA ARG A 127 -8.23 -18.68 -0.79
C ARG A 127 -7.58 -17.30 -0.87
N TYR A 128 -6.26 -17.24 -0.70
CA TYR A 128 -5.50 -15.99 -0.66
C TYR A 128 -4.27 -16.11 -1.55
N CYS A 129 -4.19 -15.26 -2.56
CA CYS A 129 -3.17 -15.31 -3.61
C CYS A 129 -2.60 -13.93 -3.89
N ALA A 130 -1.36 -13.91 -4.36
CA ALA A 130 -0.76 -12.73 -4.97
C ALA A 130 -0.23 -13.11 -6.37
N PRO A 131 -0.10 -12.14 -7.31
CA PRO A 131 0.65 -12.37 -8.53
C PRO A 131 2.09 -12.73 -8.21
N ASP A 132 2.71 -13.43 -9.16
CA ASP A 132 4.13 -13.75 -9.11
C ASP A 132 4.96 -12.46 -9.12
N PRO A 133 5.98 -12.30 -8.26
CA PRO A 133 6.57 -10.99 -7.99
C PRO A 133 7.20 -10.33 -9.22
N GLU A 134 7.90 -11.13 -10.02
CA GLU A 134 8.57 -10.78 -11.28
C GLU A 134 7.82 -11.24 -12.53
N GLU A 135 6.60 -11.75 -12.36
CA GLU A 135 5.76 -12.33 -13.43
C GLU A 135 6.38 -13.55 -14.13
N ASP A 136 7.24 -14.32 -13.43
CA ASP A 136 7.93 -15.51 -13.95
C ASP A 136 7.93 -16.67 -12.93
N PHE A 137 6.99 -17.61 -13.11
CA PHE A 137 6.76 -18.76 -12.23
C PHE A 137 7.92 -19.77 -12.09
N ASP A 138 9.02 -19.60 -12.83
CA ASP A 138 10.17 -20.52 -12.80
C ASP A 138 11.38 -19.95 -12.03
N VAL A 139 11.33 -18.70 -11.56
CA VAL A 139 12.41 -18.04 -10.84
C VAL A 139 11.93 -17.35 -9.55
N GLY A 140 12.89 -16.94 -8.72
CA GLY A 140 12.66 -16.15 -7.51
C GLY A 140 11.68 -16.74 -6.49
N TYR A 141 10.86 -15.84 -5.94
CA TYR A 141 9.88 -16.14 -4.89
C TYR A 141 8.50 -16.29 -5.51
N ASP A 142 7.62 -17.08 -4.91
CA ASP A 142 6.28 -17.22 -5.44
C ASP A 142 5.31 -16.20 -4.81
N GLY A 143 4.15 -15.99 -5.43
CA GLY A 143 3.07 -15.17 -4.87
C GLY A 143 2.63 -15.61 -3.47
N LYS A 144 2.71 -16.90 -3.10
CA LYS A 144 2.39 -17.35 -1.73
C LYS A 144 3.32 -16.73 -0.68
N ASP A 145 4.58 -16.46 -1.04
CA ASP A 145 5.57 -15.84 -0.16
C ASP A 145 5.20 -14.36 0.07
N VAL A 146 4.72 -13.70 -0.98
CA VAL A 146 4.16 -12.34 -0.91
C VAL A 146 2.93 -12.28 -0.03
N VAL A 147 1.99 -13.22 -0.18
CA VAL A 147 0.81 -13.29 0.70
C VAL A 147 1.21 -13.53 2.16
N ALA A 148 2.18 -14.41 2.40
CA ALA A 148 2.67 -14.68 3.74
C ALA A 148 3.32 -13.45 4.39
N GLU A 149 4.07 -12.64 3.65
CA GLU A 149 4.64 -11.39 4.16
C GLU A 149 3.59 -10.29 4.31
N ASN A 150 2.62 -10.16 3.39
CA ASN A 150 1.49 -9.24 3.55
C ASN A 150 0.72 -9.54 4.85
N LEU A 151 0.42 -10.82 5.10
CA LEU A 151 -0.19 -11.31 6.34
C LEU A 151 0.69 -10.99 7.57
N ARG A 152 2.01 -11.14 7.46
CA ARG A 152 2.95 -10.80 8.53
C ARG A 152 2.91 -9.30 8.85
N GLN A 153 2.93 -8.44 7.84
CA GLN A 153 2.85 -6.98 7.99
C GLN A 153 1.52 -6.56 8.66
N LEU A 154 0.40 -7.15 8.26
CA LEU A 154 -0.90 -6.94 8.93
C LEU A 154 -0.85 -7.36 10.40
N CYS A 155 -0.25 -8.50 10.70
CA CYS A 155 -0.11 -8.99 12.07
C CYS A 155 0.84 -8.16 12.92
N VAL A 156 1.91 -7.60 12.34
CA VAL A 156 2.80 -6.64 12.99
C VAL A 156 2.02 -5.40 13.41
N HIS A 157 1.20 -4.83 12.52
CA HIS A 157 0.33 -3.69 12.85
C HIS A 157 -0.64 -4.04 13.97
N ARG A 158 -1.36 -5.16 13.85
CA ARG A 158 -2.33 -5.60 14.87
C ARG A 158 -1.70 -5.76 16.25
N VAL A 159 -0.57 -6.45 16.34
CA VAL A 159 0.14 -6.69 17.61
C VAL A 159 0.69 -5.39 18.19
N ALA A 160 1.30 -4.53 17.38
CA ALA A 160 1.79 -3.24 17.84
C ALA A 160 0.64 -2.34 18.36
N ASN A 161 -0.52 -2.41 17.70
CA ASN A 161 -1.70 -1.63 18.06
C ASN A 161 -2.35 -2.07 19.38
N GLU A 162 -2.09 -3.28 19.89
CA GLU A 162 -2.53 -3.70 21.24
C GLU A 162 -2.03 -2.76 22.34
N THR A 163 -0.91 -2.07 22.09
CA THR A 163 -0.29 -1.08 22.98
C THR A 163 -0.36 0.34 22.43
N HIS A 164 -1.27 0.59 21.48
CA HIS A 164 -1.40 1.85 20.74
C HIS A 164 -0.16 2.25 19.94
N GLY A 165 0.68 1.30 19.54
CA GLY A 165 1.91 1.54 18.77
C GLY A 165 1.77 1.26 17.27
N SER A 166 0.60 1.49 16.66
CA SER A 166 0.30 1.20 15.24
C SER A 166 1.37 1.74 14.27
N TRP A 167 2.00 2.87 14.63
CA TRP A 167 3.07 3.50 13.83
C TRP A 167 4.33 2.65 13.68
N LEU A 168 4.58 1.67 14.55
CA LEU A 168 5.71 0.73 14.43
C LEU A 168 5.65 -0.11 13.14
N TRP A 169 4.46 -0.23 12.54
CA TRP A 169 4.33 -0.82 11.21
C TRP A 169 5.18 -0.08 10.17
N TRP A 170 5.24 1.26 10.23
CA TRP A 170 6.07 2.06 9.30
C TRP A 170 7.55 1.75 9.46
N ASP A 171 8.02 1.55 10.70
CA ASP A 171 9.37 1.09 10.95
C ASP A 171 9.61 -0.30 10.38
N TYR A 172 8.70 -1.24 10.62
CA TYR A 172 8.81 -2.61 10.12
C TYR A 172 8.88 -2.68 8.60
N VAL A 173 7.92 -2.07 7.87
CA VAL A 173 7.86 -2.22 6.41
C VAL A 173 9.00 -1.51 5.69
N THR A 174 9.48 -0.38 6.22
CA THR A 174 10.64 0.32 5.64
C THR A 174 11.93 -0.46 5.86
N ASP A 175 12.14 -1.01 7.06
CA ASP A 175 13.29 -1.86 7.33
C ASP A 175 13.22 -3.19 6.57
N PHE A 176 12.03 -3.79 6.44
CA PHE A 176 11.83 -5.03 5.70
C PHE A 176 12.18 -4.85 4.23
N LYS A 177 11.64 -3.83 3.56
CA LYS A 177 11.96 -3.54 2.14
C LYS A 177 13.45 -3.26 1.92
N ARG A 178 14.15 -2.70 2.91
CA ARG A 178 15.58 -2.44 2.80
C ARG A 178 16.45 -3.67 3.04
N ARG A 179 16.03 -4.56 3.95
CA ARG A 179 16.89 -5.64 4.48
C ARG A 179 16.52 -7.04 4.01
N CYS A 180 15.28 -7.29 3.64
CA CYS A 180 14.73 -8.61 3.33
C CYS A 180 14.37 -8.71 1.83
N ARG A 181 15.34 -8.42 0.97
CA ARG A 181 15.11 -8.29 -0.47
C ARG A 181 14.99 -9.66 -1.14
N MET A 182 14.12 -9.74 -2.15
CA MET A 182 14.01 -10.94 -2.99
C MET A 182 15.30 -11.18 -3.80
N ALA A 183 15.89 -10.13 -4.39
CA ALA A 183 17.20 -10.16 -5.05
C ALA A 183 18.32 -10.77 -4.19
N ASP A 184 18.30 -10.54 -2.88
CA ASP A 184 19.29 -11.04 -1.93
C ASP A 184 18.93 -12.43 -1.36
N LYS A 185 17.80 -13.00 -1.77
CA LYS A 185 17.24 -14.28 -1.26
C LYS A 185 17.04 -14.28 0.25
N THR A 186 16.67 -13.13 0.79
CA THR A 186 16.40 -12.93 2.22
C THR A 186 14.93 -12.62 2.51
N TYR A 187 14.09 -12.54 1.47
CA TYR A 187 12.66 -12.34 1.59
C TYR A 187 12.03 -13.56 2.28
N GLY A 188 11.65 -13.43 3.55
CA GLY A 188 11.15 -14.56 4.31
C GLY A 188 11.10 -14.35 5.82
N PRO A 189 10.60 -15.37 6.56
CA PRO A 189 10.31 -15.25 7.98
C PRO A 189 11.54 -14.96 8.84
N GLU A 190 12.70 -15.53 8.52
CA GLU A 190 13.92 -15.33 9.30
C GLU A 190 14.33 -13.84 9.33
N CYS A 191 14.39 -13.21 8.14
CA CYS A 191 14.74 -11.80 8.04
C CYS A 191 13.66 -10.91 8.68
N ALA A 192 12.39 -11.17 8.39
CA ALA A 192 11.26 -10.46 8.97
C ALA A 192 11.28 -10.47 10.51
N GLU A 193 11.41 -11.65 11.11
CA GLU A 193 11.38 -11.80 12.56
C GLU A 193 12.57 -11.16 13.26
N SER A 194 13.72 -11.05 12.58
CA SER A 194 14.86 -10.29 13.10
C SER A 194 14.53 -8.80 13.26
N ILE A 195 13.74 -8.23 12.33
CA ILE A 195 13.30 -6.84 12.38
C ILE A 195 12.23 -6.67 13.45
N ILE A 196 11.23 -7.57 13.49
CA ILE A 196 10.16 -7.58 14.51
C ILE A 196 10.79 -7.59 15.91
N THR A 197 11.80 -8.43 16.13
CA THR A 197 12.54 -8.50 17.40
C THR A 197 13.28 -7.19 17.70
N ALA A 198 13.95 -6.60 16.71
CA ALA A 198 14.67 -5.33 16.88
C ALA A 198 13.74 -4.15 17.22
N LEU A 199 12.50 -4.18 16.75
CA LEU A 199 11.45 -3.20 17.06
C LEU A 199 10.75 -3.47 18.41
N GLY A 200 11.13 -4.54 19.12
CA GLY A 200 10.54 -4.90 20.41
C GLY A 200 9.13 -5.48 20.31
N ILE A 201 8.71 -5.94 19.14
CA ILE A 201 7.40 -6.56 18.91
C ILE A 201 7.49 -8.06 19.23
N ASP A 202 6.46 -8.61 19.86
CA ASP A 202 6.42 -10.03 20.24
C ASP A 202 6.22 -10.92 19.00
N VAL A 203 7.32 -11.54 18.55
CA VAL A 203 7.33 -12.48 17.41
C VAL A 203 6.32 -13.62 17.58
N LYS A 204 6.13 -14.12 18.81
CA LYS A 204 5.17 -15.20 19.06
C LYS A 204 3.74 -14.74 18.81
N LYS A 205 3.38 -13.54 19.29
CA LYS A 205 2.06 -12.95 19.00
C LYS A 205 1.85 -12.72 17.51
N VAL A 206 2.87 -12.28 16.79
CA VAL A 206 2.79 -12.12 15.33
C VAL A 206 2.53 -13.46 14.65
N ARG A 207 3.28 -14.52 15.00
CA ARG A 207 3.04 -15.88 14.48
C ARG A 207 1.65 -16.41 14.83
N ASP A 208 1.21 -16.22 16.08
CA ASP A 208 -0.12 -16.63 16.53
C ASP A 208 -1.23 -15.91 15.73
N CYS A 209 -1.02 -14.62 15.40
CA CYS A 209 -1.92 -13.85 14.54
C CYS A 209 -1.94 -14.36 13.08
N MET A 210 -0.77 -14.72 12.53
CA MET A 210 -0.68 -15.23 11.17
C MET A 210 -1.38 -16.59 11.03
N GLY A 211 -1.35 -17.43 12.05
CA GLY A 211 -1.93 -18.77 12.00
C GLY A 211 -1.14 -19.69 11.07
N ASP A 212 -1.80 -20.73 10.55
CA ASP A 212 -1.19 -21.70 9.65
C ASP A 212 -1.60 -21.43 8.19
N PRO A 213 -0.67 -20.98 7.33
CA PRO A 213 -0.97 -20.66 5.93
C PRO A 213 -1.20 -21.92 5.08
N THR A 214 -0.92 -23.12 5.59
CA THR A 214 -1.06 -24.37 4.81
C THR A 214 -2.42 -25.04 4.98
N LYS A 215 -3.21 -24.62 5.97
CA LYS A 215 -4.51 -25.22 6.23
C LYS A 215 -5.57 -24.77 5.25
N ASP A 216 -6.42 -25.72 4.85
CA ASP A 216 -7.62 -25.50 4.05
C ASP A 216 -8.76 -24.88 4.89
N GLU A 217 -8.49 -23.72 5.50
CA GLU A 217 -9.42 -22.95 6.34
C GLU A 217 -9.29 -21.45 6.06
N ASP A 218 -10.32 -20.68 6.42
CA ASP A 218 -10.27 -19.22 6.31
C ASP A 218 -9.24 -18.66 7.29
N ASN A 219 -8.39 -17.76 6.80
CA ASN A 219 -7.53 -16.96 7.66
C ASN A 219 -8.29 -15.69 8.07
N PRO A 220 -8.59 -15.46 9.36
CA PRO A 220 -9.42 -14.32 9.77
C PRO A 220 -8.85 -12.95 9.38
N VAL A 221 -7.52 -12.82 9.29
CA VAL A 221 -6.87 -11.57 8.90
C VAL A 221 -7.08 -11.32 7.41
N LEU A 222 -6.74 -12.30 6.55
CA LEU A 222 -6.86 -12.14 5.10
C LEU A 222 -8.32 -12.14 4.61
N LYS A 223 -9.22 -12.81 5.32
CA LYS A 223 -10.65 -12.71 5.06
C LYS A 223 -11.16 -11.28 5.28
N SER A 224 -10.73 -10.64 6.36
CA SER A 224 -11.04 -9.23 6.62
C SER A 224 -10.51 -8.32 5.53
N GLU A 225 -9.34 -8.64 4.94
CA GLU A 225 -8.80 -7.88 3.82
C GLU A 225 -9.64 -8.02 2.55
N GLN A 226 -10.13 -9.22 2.22
CA GLN A 226 -11.04 -9.43 1.08
C GLN A 226 -12.35 -8.62 1.25
N GLU A 227 -12.90 -8.61 2.46
CA GLU A 227 -14.10 -7.84 2.79
C GLU A 227 -13.84 -6.32 2.68
N ALA A 228 -12.72 -5.85 3.24
CA ALA A 228 -12.31 -4.45 3.14
C ALA A 228 -11.98 -4.03 1.69
N GLN A 229 -11.50 -4.97 0.86
CA GLN A 229 -11.14 -4.71 -0.52
C GLN A 229 -12.37 -4.43 -1.38
N ILE A 230 -13.48 -5.15 -1.19
CA ILE A 230 -14.77 -4.87 -1.85
C ILE A 230 -15.31 -3.51 -1.35
N GLY A 231 -15.18 -3.26 -0.05
CA GLY A 231 -15.64 -2.03 0.57
C GLY A 231 -17.15 -1.95 0.72
N THR A 232 -17.60 -0.82 1.26
CA THR A 232 -19.02 -0.60 1.59
C THR A 232 -19.52 0.74 1.06
N GLY A 233 -20.78 0.79 0.63
CA GLY A 233 -21.41 2.02 0.16
C GLY A 233 -20.75 2.58 -1.12
N ASP A 234 -20.52 3.89 -1.15
CA ASP A 234 -20.04 4.61 -2.33
C ASP A 234 -18.51 4.54 -2.55
N ARG A 235 -17.77 3.89 -1.64
CA ARG A 235 -16.29 3.79 -1.72
C ARG A 235 -15.85 2.95 -2.93
N GLY A 236 -16.61 1.89 -3.26
CA GLY A 236 -16.28 0.92 -4.30
C GLY A 236 -15.06 0.05 -3.95
N ASP A 237 -14.69 -0.86 -4.84
CA ASP A 237 -13.62 -1.84 -4.65
C ASP A 237 -12.22 -1.21 -4.82
N VAL A 238 -11.23 -1.66 -4.04
CA VAL A 238 -9.82 -1.34 -4.27
C VAL A 238 -9.22 -2.37 -5.22
N THR A 239 -8.77 -1.91 -6.39
CA THR A 239 -8.25 -2.78 -7.46
C THR A 239 -6.85 -2.38 -7.93
N ILE A 240 -6.32 -1.26 -7.46
CA ILE A 240 -5.04 -0.69 -7.90
C ILE A 240 -4.19 -0.36 -6.68
N LEU A 241 -2.88 -0.58 -6.78
CA LEU A 241 -1.89 -0.27 -5.75
C LEU A 241 -0.85 0.75 -6.24
N PRO A 242 -0.32 1.59 -5.34
CA PRO A 242 -0.85 1.86 -4.01
C PRO A 242 -2.15 2.69 -4.08
N THR A 243 -3.03 2.53 -3.09
CA THR A 243 -4.23 3.36 -2.93
C THR A 243 -4.29 3.92 -1.50
N VAL A 244 -4.62 5.20 -1.36
CA VAL A 244 -4.87 5.84 -0.06
C VAL A 244 -6.36 6.17 0.02
N ILE A 245 -6.99 5.77 1.11
CA ILE A 245 -8.39 6.11 1.41
C ILE A 245 -8.38 6.98 2.65
N ILE A 246 -9.08 8.11 2.61
CA ILE A 246 -9.20 9.05 3.73
C ILE A 246 -10.67 9.17 4.09
N ASN A 247 -11.01 8.87 5.34
CA ASN A 247 -12.36 8.94 5.91
C ASN A 247 -13.41 8.26 5.01
N GLN A 248 -13.13 7.02 4.61
CA GLN A 248 -13.96 6.18 3.71
C GLN A 248 -14.18 6.76 2.30
N LYS A 249 -13.39 7.76 1.88
CA LYS A 249 -13.33 8.24 0.50
C LYS A 249 -11.98 7.87 -0.09
N ALA A 250 -11.98 7.10 -1.16
CA ALA A 250 -10.75 6.86 -1.91
C ALA A 250 -10.22 8.20 -2.39
N VAL A 251 -8.94 8.49 -2.14
CA VAL A 251 -8.25 9.60 -2.79
C VAL A 251 -7.82 9.06 -4.15
N PRO A 252 -8.47 9.44 -5.25
CA PRO A 252 -8.06 8.94 -6.55
C PRO A 252 -6.63 9.42 -6.79
N ARG A 253 -5.72 8.54 -7.25
CA ARG A 253 -4.66 9.02 -8.14
C ARG A 253 -5.39 9.76 -9.24
N GLN A 254 -5.13 11.04 -9.42
CA GLN A 254 -5.51 11.71 -10.65
C GLN A 254 -4.95 10.84 -11.77
N ALA A 255 -5.84 10.21 -12.54
CA ALA A 255 -5.47 9.40 -13.68
C ALA A 255 -4.50 10.21 -14.52
N GLY A 256 -3.39 9.56 -14.91
CA GLY A 256 -2.34 10.17 -15.70
C GLY A 256 -2.89 10.93 -16.90
N LEU A 257 -2.28 12.09 -17.15
CA LEU A 257 -2.15 12.63 -18.49
C LEU A 257 -1.20 11.73 -19.29
#